data_AF-A0A1H7MS05-F1
#
_entry.id   AF-A0A1H7MS05-F1
#
_cell.length_a   1.000
_cell.length_b   1.000
_cell.length_c   1.000
_cell.angle_alpha   90.00
_cell.angle_beta   90.00
_cell.angle_gamma   90.00
#
_symmetry.space_group_name_H-M   'P 1'
#
loop_
_entity.id
_entity.type
_entity.pdbx_description
1 polymer ?
#
loop_
_entity_poly.entity_id
_entity_poly.type
_entity_poly.pdbx_seq_one_letter_code
_entity_poly.pdbx_strand_id
1 'polypeptide(L)' 'MKKPFNEEQVIGILREGEEDGVVIRDVCHKHNITEQTFFR' A
#
# COMPACT_ATOMS: atom_id res chain seq x y z
N MET A 1 -15.76 1.29 -12.18
CA MET A 1 -15.49 0.09 -11.35
C MET A 1 -14.04 0.17 -10.86
N LYS A 2 -13.80 0.28 -9.55
CA LYS A 2 -12.43 0.13 -9.01
C LYS A 2 -12.04 -1.32 -9.22
N LYS A 3 -10.95 -1.58 -9.94
CA LYS A 3 -10.41 -2.94 -10.05
C LYS A 3 -9.79 -3.32 -8.70
N PRO A 4 -10.03 -4.53 -8.18
CA PRO A 4 -9.28 -5.02 -7.03
C PRO A 4 -7.79 -5.07 -7.40
N PHE A 5 -6.92 -4.81 -6.43
CA PHE A 5 -5.49 -5.06 -6.59
C PHE A 5 -5.26 -6.56 -6.82
N ASN A 6 -4.30 -6.89 -7.68
CA ASN A 6 -3.82 -8.27 -7.77
C ASN A 6 -2.85 -8.57 -6.60
N GLU A 7 -2.53 -9.85 -6.38
CA GLU A 7 -1.68 -10.28 -5.25
C GLU A 7 -0.28 -9.66 -5.32
N GLU A 8 0.30 -9.58 -6.52
CA GLU A 8 1.62 -8.97 -6.75
C GLU A 8 1.65 -7.48 -6.36
N GLN A 9 0.58 -6.75 -6.64
CA GLN A 9 0.41 -5.35 -6.25
C GLN A 9 0.31 -5.21 -4.73
N VAL A 10 -0.45 -6.10 -4.06
CA VAL A 10 -0.56 -6.08 -2.60
C VAL A 10 0.81 -6.32 -1.96
N ILE A 11 1.53 -7.35 -2.41
CA ILE A 11 2.88 -7.65 -1.90
C ILE A 11 3.84 -6.49 -2.16
N GLY A 12 3.80 -5.88 -3.35
CA GLY A 12 4.63 -4.73 -3.68
C GLY A 12 4.36 -3.52 -2.78
N ILE A 13 3.10 -3.21 -2.51
CA ILE A 13 2.68 -2.12 -1.62
C ILE A 13 3.13 -2.38 -0.19
N LEU A 14 2.96 -3.60 0.32
CA LEU A 14 3.37 -3.96 1.69
C LEU A 14 4.89 -3.86 1.86
N ARG A 15 5.67 -4.40 0.92
CA ARG A 15 7.14 -4.32 0.94
C ARG A 15 7.65 -2.88 0.91
N GLU A 16 7.02 -2.01 0.12
CA GLU A 16 7.38 -0.58 0.08
C GLU A 16 7.21 0.07 1.45
N GLY A 17 6.18 -0.30 2.22
CA GLY A 17 5.99 0.21 3.58
C GLY A 17 6.90 -0.44 4.65
N GLU A 18 7.54 -1.57 4.36
CA GLU A 18 8.52 -2.21 5.24
C GLU A 18 9.94 -1.65 5.08
N GLU A 19 10.21 -0.83 4.06
CA GLU A 19 11.53 -0.23 3.86
C GLU A 19 11.87 0.82 4.93
N ASP A 20 13.13 0.79 5.41
CA ASP A 20 13.62 1.72 6.42
C ASP A 20 13.48 3.18 5.97
N GLY A 21 12.84 4.01 6.79
CA GLY A 21 12.64 5.43 6.54
C GLY A 21 11.42 5.77 5.68
N VAL A 22 10.62 4.78 5.26
CA VAL A 22 9.35 5.03 4.56
C VAL A 22 8.25 5.42 5.54
N VAL A 23 7.48 6.44 5.18
CA VAL A 23 6.28 6.85 5.91
C VAL A 23 5.08 6.17 5.27
N ILE A 24 4.39 5.29 6.02
CA ILE A 24 3.22 4.52 5.53
C ILE A 24 2.15 5.42 4.90
N ARG A 25 1.96 6.64 5.41
CA ARG A 25 1.03 7.62 4.85
C ARG A 25 1.35 8.01 3.41
N ASP A 26 2.64 8.11 3.07
CA ASP A 26 3.08 8.46 1.71
C ASP A 26 2.86 7.29 0.75
N VAL A 27 3.09 6.06 1.21
CA VAL A 27 2.75 4.82 0.47
C VAL A 27 1.24 4.75 0.23
N CYS A 28 0.42 5.02 1.25
CA CYS A 28 -1.03 5.04 1.13
C CYS A 28 -1.51 6.08 0.09
N HIS A 29 -0.95 7.29 0.13
CA HIS A 29 -1.26 8.34 -0.85
C HIS A 29 -0.84 7.96 -2.27
N LYS A 30 0.37 7.40 -2.44
CA LYS A 30 0.91 6.97 -3.74
C LYS A 30 0.02 5.92 -4.41
N HIS A 31 -0.52 4.98 -3.64
CA HIS A 31 -1.35 3.90 -4.14
C HIS A 31 -2.86 4.17 -4.05
N ASN A 32 -3.24 5.39 -3.61
CA ASN A 32 -4.64 5.82 -3.45
C ASN A 32 -5.48 4.86 -2.58
N ILE A 33 -4.87 4.44 -1.47
CA ILE A 33 -5.46 3.58 -0.44
C ILE A 33 -5.48 4.31 0.91
N THR A 34 -6.31 3.83 1.83
CA THR A 34 -6.34 4.33 3.20
C THR A 34 -5.39 3.50 4.07
N GLU A 35 -4.89 4.08 5.17
CA GLU A 35 -4.10 3.34 6.16
C GLU A 35 -4.87 2.12 6.69
N GLN A 36 -6.19 2.23 6.86
CA GLN A 36 -7.05 1.09 7.21
C GLN A 36 -6.94 -0.06 6.20
N THR A 37 -6.80 0.24 4.90
CA THR A 37 -6.63 -0.79 3.86
C THR A 37 -5.24 -1.40 3.91
N PHE A 38 -4.23 -0.62 4.28
CA PHE A 38 -2.84 -1.08 4.38
C PHE A 38 -2.61 -2.04 5.56
N PHE A 39 -3.28 -1.81 6.70
CA PHE A 39 -3.12 -2.60 7.92
C PHE A 39 -4.12 -3.77 8.10
N ARG A 40 -4.99 -4.02 7.12
CA ARG A 40 -6.05 -5.04 7.20
C ARG A 40 -5.75 -6.25 6.33
#